data_AF-A0A376G1U1-F1
#
_entry.id   AF-A0A376G1U1-F1
#
_cell.length_a   1.000
_cell.length_b   1.000
_cell.length_c   1.000
_cell.angle_alpha   90.00
_cell.angle_beta   90.00
_cell.angle_gamma   90.00
#
_symmetry.space_group_name_H-M   'P 1'
#
loop_
_entity.id
_entity.type
_entity.pdbx_description
1 polymer ?
#
loop_
_entity_poly.entity_id
_entity_poly.type
_entity_poly.pdbx_seq_one_letter_code
_entity_poly.pdbx_strand_id
1 'polypeptide(L)' 'MGVITDLFFAIGDIFKWTFENLLSPVGVIFGWLFTFIGCALLGWWLYKIASFGTENEKRYER' A
#
# COMPACT_ATOMS: atom_id res chain seq x y z
N MET A 1 -2.01 -15.95 40.75
CA MET A 1 -2.24 -16.43 39.37
C MET A 1 -1.46 -17.73 39.21
N GLY A 2 -2.02 -18.75 38.55
CA GLY A 2 -1.33 -20.04 38.40
C GLY A 2 -0.31 -19.99 37.25
N VAL A 3 0.69 -20.87 37.28
CA VAL A 3 1.75 -20.98 36.26
C VAL A 3 1.21 -21.12 34.83
N ILE A 4 0.08 -21.82 34.67
CA ILE A 4 -0.60 -21.97 33.38
C ILE A 4 -1.10 -20.62 32.86
N THR A 5 -1.69 -19.80 33.73
CA THR A 5 -2.21 -18.49 33.36
C THR A 5 -1.09 -17.53 32.97
N ASP A 6 0.02 -17.54 33.71
CA ASP A 6 1.20 -16.71 33.40
C ASP A 6 1.84 -17.10 32.07
N LEU A 7 1.85 -18.40 31.73
CA LEU A 7 2.33 -18.88 30.43
C LEU A 7 1.48 -18.33 29.26
N PHE A 8 0.16 -18.34 29.39
CA PHE A 8 -0.72 -17.78 28.36
C PHE A 8 -0.55 -16.26 28.19
N PHE A 9 -0.32 -15.53 29.29
CA PHE A 9 -0.01 -14.10 29.21
C PHE A 9 1.32 -13.83 28.50
N ALA A 10 2.38 -14.58 28.83
CA ALA A 10 3.68 -14.43 28.18
C ALA A 10 3.62 -14.71 26.67
N ILE A 11 2.86 -15.74 26.26
CA ILE A 11 2.61 -16.03 24.85
C ILE A 11 1.85 -14.87 24.18
N GLY A 12 0.80 -14.37 24.83
CA GLY A 12 0.03 -13.21 24.35
C GLY A 12 0.89 -11.97 24.15
N ASP A 13 1.80 -11.69 25.07
CA ASP A 13 2.73 -10.56 24.99
C ASP A 13 3.69 -10.68 23.81
N ILE A 14 4.17 -11.89 23.49
CA ILE A 14 4.99 -12.12 22.30
C ILE A 14 4.21 -11.80 21.02
N PHE A 15 2.96 -12.26 20.92
CA PHE A 15 2.11 -11.96 19.77
C PHE A 15 1.82 -10.46 19.65
N LYS A 16 1.51 -9.80 20.77
CA LYS A 16 1.29 -8.36 20.82
C LYS A 16 2.52 -7.58 20.36
N TRP A 17 3.69 -7.94 20.91
CA TRP A 17 4.97 -7.33 20.53
C TRP A 17 5.25 -7.51 19.03
N THR A 18 5.03 -8.71 18.50
CA THR A 18 5.24 -9.03 17.08
C THR A 18 4.33 -8.19 16.18
N PHE A 19 3.06 -8.03 16.57
CA PHE A 19 2.12 -7.21 15.80
C PHE A 19 2.49 -5.73 15.83
N GLU A 20 2.76 -5.18 17.01
CA GLU A 20 3.06 -3.75 17.20
C GLU A 20 4.39 -3.33 16.56
N ASN A 21 5.43 -4.18 16.66
CA ASN A 21 6.78 -3.80 16.24
C ASN A 21 7.17 -4.30 14.85
N LEU A 22 6.49 -5.31 14.30
CA LEU A 22 6.80 -5.83 12.96
C LEU A 22 5.64 -5.59 12.00
N LEU A 23 4.46 -6.13 12.30
CA LEU A 23 3.37 -6.15 11.32
C LEU A 23 2.81 -4.75 11.05
N SER A 24 2.57 -3.97 12.11
CA SER A 24 2.06 -2.60 12.01
C SER A 24 2.95 -1.67 11.19
N PRO A 25 4.26 -1.51 11.49
CA PRO A 25 5.12 -0.61 10.71
C PRO A 25 5.29 -1.08 9.26
N VAL A 26 5.38 -2.39 9.02
CA VAL A 26 5.40 -2.94 7.65
C VAL A 26 4.11 -2.56 6.91
N GLY A 27 2.95 -2.71 7.54
CA GLY A 27 1.67 -2.33 6.96
C GLY A 27 1.61 -0.85 6.57
N VAL A 28 2.12 0.04 7.41
CA VAL A 28 2.17 1.49 7.10
C VAL A 28 3.07 1.77 5.90
N ILE A 29 4.26 1.17 5.85
CA ILE A 29 5.21 1.36 4.74
C ILE A 29 4.61 0.88 3.42
N PHE A 30 4.04 -0.34 3.41
CA PHE A 30 3.39 -0.89 2.22
C PHE A 30 2.15 -0.09 1.81
N GLY A 31 1.39 0.43 2.78
CA GLY A 31 0.26 1.33 2.51
C GLY A 31 0.69 2.54 1.70
N TRP A 32 1.71 3.27 2.16
CA TRP A 32 2.25 4.41 1.42
C TRP A 32 2.85 4.02 0.07
N LEU A 33 3.60 2.90 0.01
CA LEU A 33 4.16 2.39 -1.24
C LEU A 33 3.08 2.16 -2.30
N PHE A 34 1.99 1.47 -1.93
CA PHE A 34 0.88 1.22 -2.84
C PHE A 34 0.13 2.50 -3.22
N THR A 35 -0.01 3.46 -2.29
CA THR A 35 -0.55 4.78 -2.63
C THR A 35 0.28 5.47 -3.70
N PHE A 36 1.60 5.52 -3.55
CA PHE A 36 2.48 6.14 -4.56
C PHE A 36 2.40 5.42 -5.91
N ILE A 37 2.42 4.08 -5.92
CA ILE A 37 2.27 3.29 -7.14
C ILE A 37 0.93 3.59 -7.82
N GLY A 38 -0.16 3.62 -7.05
CA GLY A 38 -1.50 3.95 -7.55
C GLY A 38 -1.56 5.35 -8.16
N CYS A 39 -1.03 6.35 -7.47
CA CYS A 39 -0.94 7.72 -7.99
C CYS A 39 -0.11 7.81 -9.28
N ALA A 40 1.02 7.10 -9.36
CA ALA A 40 1.85 7.07 -10.55
C ALA A 40 1.13 6.45 -11.75
N LEU A 41 0.42 5.33 -11.55
CA LEU A 41 -0.38 4.68 -12.59
C LEU A 41 -1.53 5.58 -13.07
N LEU A 42 -2.22 6.25 -12.14
CA LEU A 42 -3.25 7.22 -12.48
C LEU A 42 -2.68 8.40 -13.27
N GLY A 43 -1.53 8.94 -12.86
CA GLY A 43 -0.82 10.00 -13.59
C GLY A 43 -0.42 9.57 -15.00
N TRP A 44 0.11 8.36 -15.15
CA TRP A 44 0.41 7.76 -16.46
C TRP A 44 -0.84 7.61 -17.32
N TRP A 45 -1.96 7.17 -16.73
CA TRP A 45 -3.22 7.03 -17.44
C TRP A 45 -3.78 8.38 -17.92
N LEU A 46 -3.74 9.41 -17.07
CA LEU A 46 -4.14 10.78 -17.44
C LEU A 46 -3.27 11.32 -18.58
N TYR A 47 -1.95 11.09 -18.53
CA TYR A 47 -1.05 11.45 -19.63
C TYR A 47 -1.44 10.76 -20.94
N LYS A 48 -1.76 9.46 -20.88
CA LYS A 48 -2.24 8.72 -22.06
C LYS A 48 -3.53 9.30 -22.62
N ILE A 49 -4.52 9.61 -21.77
CA ILE A 49 -5.79 10.23 -22.21
C ILE A 49 -5.52 11.58 -22.88
N ALA A 50 -4.68 12.44 -22.29
CA ALA A 50 -4.33 13.73 -22.87
C ALA A 50 -3.67 13.57 -24.26
N SER A 51 -2.76 12.59 -24.41
CA SER A 51 -2.10 12.33 -25.68
C SER A 51 -3.07 11.89 -26.79
N PHE A 52 -4.12 11.13 -26.46
CA PHE A 52 -5.11 10.69 -27.45
C PHE A 52 -5.91 11.85 -28.08
N GLY A 53 -6.17 12.94 -27.36
CA GLY A 53 -6.79 14.13 -27.95
C GLY A 53 -5.84 14.84 -28.91
N THR A 54 -4.57 14.98 -28.52
CA THR A 54 -3.56 15.72 -29.31
C THR A 54 -3.03 14.97 -30.54
N GLU A 55 -2.99 13.63 -30.51
CA GLU A 55 -2.47 12.81 -31.62
C GLU A 55 -3.54 12.47 -32.66
N ASN A 56 -4.82 12.33 -32.26
CA ASN A 56 -5.90 11.99 -33.19
C ASN A 56 -6.45 13.21 -33.96
N GLU A 57 -6.46 14.42 -33.38
CA GLU A 57 -6.87 15.63 -34.11
C GLU A 57 -5.92 15.99 -35.26
N LYS A 58 -4.62 15.69 -35.14
CA LYS A 58 -3.63 15.98 -36.20
C LYS A 58 -3.72 15.07 -37.43
N ARG A 59 -4.60 14.06 -37.42
CA ARG A 59 -4.74 13.10 -38.54
C ARG A 59 -5.89 13.40 -39.51
N TYR A 60 -6.62 14.50 -39.36
CA TYR A 60 -7.67 14.89 -40.31
C TYR A 60 -7.16 15.70 -41.51
N GLU A 61 -5.87 16.04 -41.55
CA GLU A 61 -5.23 16.59 -42.75
C GLU A 61 -4.68 15.44 -43.63
N ARG A 62 -5.58 14.71 -44.29
CA ARG A 62 -5.25 13.92 -45.48
C ARG A 62 -6.43 13.76 -46.41
#